data_AF-A0AAU6LU23-F1
#
_entry.id   AF-A0AAU6LU23-F1
#
_cell.length_a   1.000
_cell.length_b   1.000
_cell.length_c   1.000
_cell.angle_alpha   90.00
_cell.angle_beta   90.00
_cell.angle_gamma   90.00
#
_symmetry.space_group_name_H-M   'P 1'
#
loop_
_entity.id
_entity.type
_entity.pdbx_description
1 polymer ?
#
loop_
_entity_poly.entity_id
_entity_poly.type
_entity_poly.pdbx_seq_one_letter_code
_entity_poly.pdbx_strand_id
1 'polypeptide(L)'
;MDSVLQWSWQSGLDLQAVAEELGLHSEDLLRRAQMLTTEGRLTPQPPTYDASQSGRHRRHSSMQYNPVPDSPETLYHSPSLYV
;
A
#
# COMPACT_ATOMS: atom_id res chain seq x y z
N MET A 1 -19.40 -20.25 -6.35
CA MET A 1 -19.24 -20.32 -4.89
C MET A 1 -17.90 -19.73 -4.47
N ASP A 2 -16.76 -20.34 -4.82
CA ASP A 2 -15.42 -19.89 -4.37
C ASP A 2 -15.07 -18.44 -4.70
N SER A 3 -15.54 -17.91 -5.84
CA SER A 3 -15.34 -16.49 -6.19
C SER A 3 -16.01 -15.54 -5.21
N VAL A 4 -17.17 -15.91 -4.66
CA VAL A 4 -17.88 -15.11 -3.65
C VAL A 4 -17.10 -15.13 -2.35
N LEU A 5 -16.65 -16.31 -1.91
CA LEU A 5 -15.79 -16.45 -0.74
C LEU A 5 -14.51 -15.61 -0.85
N GLN A 6 -13.85 -15.65 -2.00
CA GLN A 6 -12.61 -14.90 -2.23
C GLN A 6 -12.86 -13.39 -2.21
N TRP A 7 -13.94 -12.93 -2.83
CA TRP A 7 -14.32 -11.52 -2.82
C TRP A 7 -14.72 -11.05 -1.42
N SER A 8 -15.60 -11.78 -0.73
CA SER A 8 -16.04 -11.47 0.63
C SER A 8 -14.85 -11.39 1.60
N TRP A 9 -13.90 -12.31 1.48
CA TRP A 9 -12.66 -12.30 2.25
C TRP A 9 -11.80 -11.06 1.96
N GLN A 10 -11.58 -10.72 0.69
CA GLN A 10 -10.81 -9.53 0.30
C GLN A 10 -11.48 -8.22 0.71
N SER A 11 -12.81 -8.19 0.72
CA SER A 11 -13.61 -7.04 1.15
C SER A 11 -13.78 -6.94 2.67
N GLY A 12 -13.35 -7.94 3.44
CA GLY A 12 -13.52 -7.98 4.90
C GLY A 12 -14.98 -8.17 5.33
N LEU A 13 -15.80 -8.78 4.47
CA LEU A 13 -17.22 -9.00 4.70
C LEU A 13 -17.43 -10.23 5.59
N ASP A 14 -18.44 -10.18 6.46
CA ASP A 14 -18.75 -11.29 7.35
C ASP A 14 -19.24 -12.52 6.56
N LEU A 15 -18.47 -13.61 6.64
CA LEU A 15 -18.77 -14.87 5.97
C LEU A 15 -20.07 -15.50 6.49
N GLN A 16 -20.47 -15.21 7.73
CA GLN A 16 -21.73 -15.71 8.27
C GLN A 16 -22.93 -15.02 7.62
N ALA A 17 -22.88 -13.70 7.47
CA ALA A 17 -23.90 -12.95 6.72
C ALA A 17 -23.99 -13.41 5.26
N VAL A 18 -22.84 -13.69 4.62
CA VAL A 18 -22.80 -14.24 3.25
C VAL A 18 -23.46 -15.62 3.18
N ALA A 19 -23.30 -16.47 4.19
CA ALA A 19 -23.96 -17.76 4.25
C ALA A 19 -25.48 -17.62 4.31
N GLU A 20 -25.98 -16.73 5.16
CA GLU A 20 -27.40 -16.43 5.30
C GLU A 20 -28.02 -15.91 4.00
N GLU A 21 -27.36 -14.96 3.34
CA GLU A 21 -27.80 -14.40 2.05
C GLU A 21 -27.84 -15.44 0.91
N LEU A 22 -26.91 -16.39 0.93
CA LEU A 22 -26.86 -17.48 -0.05
C LEU A 22 -27.77 -18.66 0.32
N GLY A 23 -28.38 -18.65 1.50
CA GLY A 23 -29.17 -19.77 2.02
C GLY A 23 -28.33 -21.03 2.27
N LEU A 24 -27.05 -20.88 2.57
CA LEU A 24 -26.09 -21.96 2.82
C LEU A 24 -25.82 -22.12 4.32
N HIS A 25 -25.43 -23.33 4.73
CA HIS A 25 -24.94 -23.55 6.08
C HIS A 25 -23.56 -22.92 6.26
N SER A 26 -23.38 -22.19 7.36
CA SER A 26 -22.12 -21.51 7.71
C SER A 26 -20.96 -22.49 7.85
N GLU A 27 -21.21 -23.71 8.33
CA GLU A 27 -20.20 -24.76 8.46
C GLU A 27 -19.61 -25.20 7.11
N ASP A 28 -20.45 -25.36 6.08
CA ASP A 28 -20.01 -25.73 4.73
C ASP A 28 -19.17 -24.62 4.11
N LEU A 29 -19.59 -23.37 4.32
CA LEU A 29 -18.90 -22.18 3.85
C LEU A 29 -17.53 -22.01 4.55
N LEU A 30 -17.48 -22.27 5.86
CA LEU A 30 -16.24 -22.26 6.65
C LEU A 30 -15.27 -23.36 6.20
N ARG A 31 -15.76 -24.60 6.00
CA ARG A 31 -14.93 -25.69 5.50
C ARG A 31 -14.31 -25.35 4.14
N ARG A 32 -15.10 -24.73 3.25
CA ARG A 32 -14.58 -24.29 1.96
C ARG A 32 -13.55 -23.18 2.10
N ALA A 33 -13.79 -22.21 2.99
CA ALA A 33 -12.81 -21.16 3.28
C ALA A 33 -11.49 -21.75 3.79
N GLN A 34 -11.52 -22.74 4.69
CA GLN A 34 -10.31 -23.43 5.17
C GLN A 34 -9.55 -24.13 4.04
N MET A 35 -10.26 -24.79 3.11
CA MET A 35 -9.63 -25.39 1.92
C MET A 35 -8.93 -24.33 1.07
N LEU A 36 -9.63 -23.22 0.77
CA LEU A 36 -9.07 -22.13 -0.03
C LEU A 36 -7.88 -21.44 0.64
N THR A 37 -7.88 -21.32 1.98
CA THR A 37 -6.72 -20.85 2.75
C THR A 37 -5.55 -21.82 2.62
N THR A 38 -5.80 -23.12 2.73
CA THR A 38 -4.77 -24.17 2.57
C THR A 38 -4.19 -24.18 1.15
N GLU A 39 -5.02 -23.89 0.15
CA GLU A 39 -4.62 -23.72 -1.26
C GLU A 39 -3.89 -22.38 -1.52
N GLY A 40 -3.78 -21.51 -0.52
CA GLY A 40 -3.15 -20.19 -0.65
C GLY A 40 -4.00 -19.17 -1.44
N ARG A 41 -5.30 -19.41 -1.63
CA ARG A 41 -6.20 -18.53 -2.39
C ARG A 41 -6.84 -17.42 -1.56
N LEU A 42 -6.94 -17.61 -0.25
CA LEU A 42 -7.39 -16.59 0.72
C LEU A 42 -6.22 -15.96 1.49
N THR A 43 -5.00 -16.02 0.95
CA THR A 43 -3.90 -15.26 1.54
C THR A 43 -4.19 -13.76 1.40
N PRO A 44 -4.01 -12.96 2.47
CA PRO A 44 -4.06 -11.51 2.35
C PRO A 44 -3.03 -11.11 1.30
N GLN A 45 -3.51 -10.69 0.13
CA GLN A 45 -2.63 -10.12 -0.87
C GLN A 45 -2.08 -8.85 -0.24
N PRO A 46 -0.75 -8.70 -0.10
CA PRO A 46 -0.21 -7.43 0.34
C PRO A 46 -0.78 -6.39 -0.60
N PRO A 47 -1.35 -5.28 -0.08
CA PRO A 47 -1.90 -4.25 -0.92
C PRO A 47 -0.86 -3.94 -2.00
N THR A 48 -1.24 -4.14 -3.25
CA THR A 48 -0.48 -3.68 -4.42
C THR A 48 -0.54 -2.16 -4.43
N TYR A 49 0.05 -1.52 -3.42
CA TYR A 49 0.65 -0.22 -3.59
C TYR A 49 1.80 -0.48 -4.54
N ASP A 50 1.57 -0.15 -5.82
CA ASP A 50 2.60 0.10 -6.82
C ASP A 50 3.99 -0.46 -6.48
N ALA A 51 4.33 -1.61 -7.07
CA ALA A 51 5.72 -2.00 -7.30
C ALA A 51 6.51 -0.93 -8.10
N SER A 52 5.87 0.18 -8.48
CA SER A 52 6.43 1.38 -9.09
C SER A 52 7.04 2.39 -8.09
N GLN A 53 6.88 2.21 -6.77
CA GLN A 53 7.51 3.07 -5.75
C GLN A 53 8.80 2.46 -5.15
N SER A 54 9.30 1.34 -5.68
CA SER A 54 10.69 0.90 -5.47
C SER A 54 11.66 1.75 -6.32
N GLY A 55 11.46 3.07 -6.30
CA GLY A 55 12.37 4.07 -6.83
C GLY A 55 13.60 4.15 -5.94
N ARG A 56 14.53 3.23 -6.16
CA ARG A 56 15.99 3.46 -6.15
C ARG A 56 16.46 4.66 -5.31
N HIS A 57 16.25 4.65 -4.00
CA HIS A 57 17.04 5.49 -3.10
C HIS A 57 18.39 4.79 -2.89
N ARG A 58 19.17 4.68 -3.97
CA ARG A 58 20.62 4.49 -3.81
C ARG A 58 21.08 5.72 -3.07
N ARG A 59 21.46 5.52 -1.81
CA ARG A 59 22.21 6.47 -1.01
C ARG A 59 23.51 6.77 -1.76
N HIS A 60 23.47 7.76 -2.65
CA HIS A 60 24.68 8.42 -3.09
C HIS A 60 25.07 9.34 -1.95
N SER A 61 26.04 8.84 -1.19
CA SER A 61 26.89 9.60 -0.32
C SER A 61 27.55 10.71 -1.14
N SER A 62 26.96 11.89 -1.13
CA SER A 62 27.66 13.16 -1.31
C SER A 62 26.87 14.22 -0.56
N MET A 63 27.19 14.37 0.72
CA MET A 63 27.01 15.64 1.40
C MET A 63 27.67 16.73 0.53
N GLN A 64 26.88 17.46 -0.24
CA GLN A 64 27.23 18.83 -0.59
C GLN A 64 26.68 19.69 0.55
N TYR A 65 27.51 19.84 1.57
CA TYR A 65 27.35 20.88 2.56
C TYR A 65 27.45 22.21 1.81
N ASN A 66 26.31 22.86 1.57
CA ASN A 66 26.32 24.24 1.11
C ASN A 66 26.62 25.08 2.36
N PRO A 67 27.80 25.70 2.52
CA PRO A 67 28.05 26.55 3.66
C PRO A 67 27.09 27.73 3.57
N VAL A 68 26.12 27.77 4.48
CA VAL A 68 25.31 28.96 4.72
C VAL A 68 26.29 30.07 5.16
N PRO A 69 26.43 31.17 4.42
CA PRO A 69 27.24 32.28 4.88
C PRO A 69 26.52 32.92 6.06
N ASP A 70 27.18 32.91 7.22
CA ASP A 70 26.69 33.39 8.51
C ASP A 70 26.76 34.93 8.61
N SER A 71 26.31 35.62 7.56
CA SER A 71 26.34 37.09 7.50
C SER A 71 25.06 37.62 6.85
N PRO A 72 24.24 38.42 7.56
CA PRO A 72 22.93 38.86 7.09
C PRO A 72 22.98 39.88 5.93
N GLU A 73 24.17 40.33 5.54
CA GLU A 73 24.36 41.39 4.54
C GLU A 73 24.15 40.91 3.09
N THR A 74 24.24 39.61 2.81
CA THR A 74 24.05 39.09 1.44
C THR A 74 22.59 38.89 1.04
N LEU A 75 21.65 38.99 1.98
CA LEU A 75 20.21 38.84 1.69
C LEU A 75 19.59 40.08 1.02
N TYR A 76 20.26 41.24 1.07
CA TYR A 76 19.79 42.48 0.45
C TYR A 76 20.48 42.81 -0.88
N HIS A 77 21.37 41.95 -1.38
CA HIS A 77 22.03 42.21 -2.66
C HIS A 77 21.12 41.78 -3.83
N SER A 78 20.22 42.69 -4.21
CA SER A 78 19.46 42.61 -5.45
C SER A 78 20.43 42.75 -6.64
N PRO A 79 20.48 41.79 -7.59
CA PRO A 79 21.24 42.00 -8.81
C PRO A 79 20.49 43.03 -9.65
N SER A 80 20.91 44.29 -9.56
CA SER A 80 20.46 45.33 -10.47
C SER A 80 21.00 45.01 -11.87
N LEU A 81 20.15 44.39 -12.69
CA LEU A 81 20.38 44.20 -14.12
C LEU A 81 20.30 45.59 -14.78
N TYR A 82 21.45 46.18 -15.07
CA TYR A 82 21.58 47.24 -16.05
C TYR A 82 22.39 46.72 -17.25
N VAL A 83 21.80 46.88 -18.44
CA VAL A 83 22.44 46.75 -19.76
C VAL A 83 23.35 47.96 -20.00
#